data_AF-A0A919HPK1-F1
#
_entry.id   AF-A0A919HPK1-F1
#
_cell.length_a   1.000
_cell.length_b   1.000
_cell.length_c   1.000
_cell.angle_alpha   90.00
_cell.angle_beta   90.00
_cell.angle_gamma   90.00
#
_symmetry.space_group_name_H-M   'P 1'
#
loop_
_entity.id
_entity.type
_entity.pdbx_description
1 polymer ?
#
loop_
_entity_poly.entity_id
_entity_poly.type
_entity_poly.pdbx_seq_one_letter_code
_entity_poly.pdbx_strand_id
1 'polypeptide(L)'
;MSFLATAGLGLLAMVSLWFSLPKGSAGERPDVKKELSVLLRPQVLSALLTTVLGAGAMFTLYTYISPVLNTLTHASSLFITAMLVLIGVGFSLGNYLGGKFADRSVSGTLKGFLLLLMAIMLAIRCWRNRAGAAISMIVWGAATFAVVPPLQMRVMRVAHEAPGLSSSVNIGAFNLGNALGAAAGGAVISGGLGYAFVPVMGAIIAGLALLLVWFSGRAQPEEAFASQ
;
A
#
# COMPACT_ATOMS: atom_id res chain seq x y z
N MET A 1 14.93 -7.30 23.26
CA MET A 1 16.04 -7.63 22.34
C MET A 1 15.80 -7.13 20.92
N SER A 2 14.66 -7.42 20.26
CA SER A 2 14.43 -7.00 18.87
C SER A 2 14.52 -5.48 18.64
N PHE A 3 13.91 -4.66 19.51
CA PHE A 3 14.02 -3.20 19.41
C PHE A 3 15.47 -2.68 19.60
N LEU A 4 16.25 -3.29 20.50
CA LEU A 4 17.67 -2.96 20.70
C LEU A 4 18.50 -3.33 19.47
N ALA A 5 18.23 -4.48 18.85
CA ALA A 5 18.88 -4.90 17.61
C ALA A 5 18.57 -3.93 16.46
N THR A 6 17.30 -3.53 16.30
CA THR A 6 16.90 -2.53 15.30
C THR A 6 17.57 -1.17 15.55
N ALA A 7 17.64 -0.73 16.81
CA ALA A 7 18.33 0.51 17.18
C ALA A 7 19.84 0.44 16.86
N GLY A 8 20.49 -0.70 17.14
CA GLY A 8 21.90 -0.92 16.80
C GLY A 8 22.15 -0.86 15.29
N LEU A 9 21.28 -1.47 14.47
CA LEU A 9 21.34 -1.36 13.01
C LEU A 9 21.15 0.09 12.53
N GLY A 10 20.26 0.84 13.18
CA GLY A 10 20.06 2.26 12.90
C GLY A 10 21.32 3.10 13.16
N LEU A 11 22.00 2.87 14.30
CA LEU A 11 23.26 3.53 14.62
C LEU A 11 24.36 3.19 13.61
N LEU A 12 24.47 1.91 13.22
CA LEU A 12 25.40 1.48 12.19
C LEU A 12 25.14 2.20 10.87
N ALA A 13 23.88 2.28 10.43
CA ALA A 13 23.51 3.01 9.21
C ALA A 13 23.86 4.50 9.29
N MET A 14 23.62 5.16 10.45
CA MET A 14 23.99 6.57 10.66
C MET A 14 25.50 6.79 10.53
N VAL A 15 26.30 5.93 11.16
CA VAL A 15 27.77 6.00 11.10
C VAL A 15 28.27 5.75 9.67
N SER A 16 27.73 4.74 8.98
CA SER A 16 28.07 4.48 7.58
C SER A 16 27.74 5.67 6.67
N LEU A 17 26.54 6.26 6.81
CA LEU A 17 26.15 7.43 6.02
C LEU A 17 27.03 8.65 6.33
N TRP A 18 27.42 8.86 7.58
CA TRP A 18 28.32 9.95 7.98
C TRP A 18 29.67 9.89 7.27
N PHE A 19 30.23 8.68 7.10
CA PHE A 19 31.51 8.49 6.42
C PHE A 19 31.39 8.38 4.89
N SER A 20 30.25 7.92 4.36
CA SER A 20 30.07 7.70 2.92
C SER A 20 29.48 8.89 2.15
N LEU A 21 28.69 9.76 2.80
CA LEU A 21 28.07 10.89 2.10
C LEU A 21 29.05 12.06 1.94
N PRO A 22 29.18 12.62 0.72
CA PRO A 22 29.90 13.86 0.54
C PRO A 22 29.19 15.01 1.27
N LYS A 23 29.94 16.00 1.75
CA LYS A 23 29.38 17.22 2.34
C LYS A 23 28.56 17.95 1.26
N GLY A 24 27.24 17.87 1.34
CA GLY A 24 26.33 18.47 0.35
C GLY A 24 26.30 19.99 0.40
N SER A 25 25.97 20.62 -0.73
CA SER A 25 25.61 22.03 -0.79
C SER A 25 24.19 22.24 -0.22
N ALA A 26 23.92 23.40 0.38
CA ALA A 26 22.56 23.76 0.76
C ALA A 26 21.73 23.89 -0.53
N GLY A 27 20.79 22.96 -0.75
CA GLY A 27 19.87 23.03 -1.89
C GLY A 27 19.03 24.31 -1.87
N GLU A 28 18.47 24.67 -3.02
CA GLU A 28 17.52 25.79 -3.10
C GLU A 28 16.33 25.54 -2.16
N ARG A 29 15.93 26.59 -1.43
CA ARG A 29 14.76 26.52 -0.56
C ARG A 29 13.51 26.41 -1.44
N PRO A 30 12.70 25.35 -1.29
CA PRO A 30 11.48 25.21 -2.06
C PRO A 30 10.47 26.31 -1.72
N ASP A 31 9.73 26.77 -2.72
CA ASP A 31 8.58 27.65 -2.52
C ASP A 31 7.39 26.83 -2.03
N VAL A 32 7.30 26.68 -0.71
CA VAL A 32 6.28 25.86 -0.03
C VAL A 32 4.86 26.27 -0.41
N LYS A 33 4.59 27.57 -0.62
CA LYS A 33 3.24 28.04 -0.99
C LYS A 33 2.85 27.55 -2.37
N LYS A 34 3.78 27.67 -3.33
CA LYS A 34 3.57 27.19 -4.69
C LYS A 34 3.38 25.67 -4.71
N GLU A 35 4.24 24.92 -4.03
CA GLU A 35 4.12 23.46 -3.98
C GLU A 35 2.83 22.99 -3.30
N LEU A 36 2.40 23.65 -2.22
CA LEU A 36 1.13 23.34 -1.56
C LEU A 36 -0.08 23.59 -2.49
N SER A 37 -0.04 24.64 -3.30
CA SER A 37 -1.11 24.92 -4.26
C SER A 37 -1.25 23.81 -5.33
N VAL A 38 -0.12 23.19 -5.73
CA VAL A 38 -0.11 22.05 -6.66
C VAL A 38 -0.80 20.84 -6.01
N LEU A 39 -0.53 20.57 -4.73
CA LEU A 39 -1.11 19.43 -4.02
C LEU A 39 -2.64 19.52 -3.86
N LEU A 40 -3.19 20.73 -3.83
CA LEU A 40 -4.63 20.97 -3.73
C LEU A 40 -5.37 20.82 -5.07
N ARG A 41 -4.66 20.59 -6.19
CA ARG A 41 -5.30 20.33 -7.48
C ARG A 41 -6.16 19.06 -7.40
N PRO A 42 -7.38 19.05 -7.97
CA PRO A 42 -8.28 17.89 -7.92
C PRO A 42 -7.64 16.58 -8.38
N GLN A 43 -6.74 16.66 -9.37
CA GLN A 43 -6.01 15.51 -9.89
C GLN A 43 -5.05 14.91 -8.86
N VAL A 44 -4.28 15.75 -8.15
CA VAL A 44 -3.34 15.32 -7.10
C VAL A 44 -4.11 14.78 -5.91
N LEU A 45 -5.18 15.45 -5.49
CA LEU A 45 -6.07 14.98 -4.42
C LEU A 45 -6.68 13.62 -4.75
N SER A 46 -7.11 13.38 -6.00
CA SER A 46 -7.62 12.07 -6.41
C SER A 46 -6.56 10.98 -6.33
N ALA A 47 -5.31 11.29 -6.69
CA ALA A 47 -4.19 10.36 -6.62
C ALA A 47 -3.83 10.05 -5.16
N LEU A 48 -3.73 11.06 -4.30
CA LEU A 48 -3.50 10.92 -2.86
C LEU A 48 -4.63 10.13 -2.18
N LEU A 49 -5.89 10.40 -2.51
CA LEU A 49 -7.03 9.64 -1.99
C LEU A 49 -6.97 8.18 -2.43
N THR A 50 -6.54 7.92 -3.67
CA THR A 50 -6.32 6.54 -4.13
C THR A 50 -5.21 5.85 -3.32
N THR A 51 -4.14 6.58 -2.97
CA THR A 51 -3.09 6.08 -2.06
C THR A 51 -3.66 5.75 -0.68
N VAL A 52 -4.44 6.65 -0.08
CA VAL A 52 -5.09 6.43 1.23
C VAL A 52 -5.98 5.19 1.19
N LEU A 53 -6.82 5.03 0.17
CA LEU A 53 -7.71 3.87 0.04
C LEU A 53 -6.95 2.58 -0.24
N GLY A 54 -5.95 2.60 -1.12
CA GLY A 54 -5.11 1.43 -1.42
C GLY A 54 -4.35 0.93 -0.18
N ALA A 55 -3.72 1.85 0.54
CA ALA A 55 -3.05 1.56 1.81
C ALA A 55 -4.04 1.13 2.91
N GLY A 56 -5.22 1.75 2.95
CA GLY A 56 -6.29 1.39 3.87
C GLY A 56 -6.78 -0.04 3.66
N ALA A 57 -7.02 -0.46 2.41
CA ALA A 57 -7.42 -1.82 2.09
C ALA A 57 -6.38 -2.84 2.58
N MET A 58 -5.09 -2.57 2.33
CA MET A 58 -3.96 -3.36 2.83
C MET A 58 -3.99 -3.51 4.35
N PHE A 59 -3.97 -2.39 5.07
CA PHE A 59 -3.78 -2.39 6.52
C PHE A 59 -5.02 -2.84 7.29
N THR A 60 -6.21 -2.74 6.69
CA THR A 60 -7.43 -3.30 7.27
C THR A 60 -7.26 -4.78 7.61
N LEU A 61 -6.66 -5.57 6.71
CA LEU A 61 -6.39 -6.98 6.99
C LEU A 61 -5.02 -7.19 7.65
N TYR A 62 -3.97 -6.49 7.20
CA TYR A 62 -2.62 -6.71 7.72
C TYR A 62 -2.53 -6.53 9.24
N THR A 63 -3.17 -5.49 9.78
CA THR A 63 -3.19 -5.20 11.22
C THR A 63 -3.77 -6.34 12.06
N TYR A 64 -4.73 -7.08 11.50
CA TYR A 64 -5.45 -8.16 12.19
C TYR A 64 -5.16 -9.54 11.57
N ILE A 65 -4.10 -9.68 10.78
CA ILE A 65 -3.84 -10.91 10.02
C ILE A 65 -3.68 -12.13 10.94
N SER A 66 -2.99 -11.96 12.08
CA SER A 66 -2.78 -13.01 13.07
C SER A 66 -4.08 -13.50 13.70
N PRO A 67 -4.93 -12.63 14.30
CA PRO A 67 -6.21 -13.08 14.85
C PRO A 67 -7.18 -13.57 13.77
N VAL A 68 -7.16 -13.03 12.55
CA VAL A 68 -7.96 -13.56 11.42
C VAL A 68 -7.54 -14.98 11.06
N LEU A 69 -6.23 -15.24 10.89
CA LEU A 69 -5.71 -16.58 10.61
C LEU A 69 -6.05 -17.56 11.72
N ASN A 70 -5.89 -17.14 12.97
CA ASN A 70 -6.23 -17.97 14.13
C ASN A 70 -7.73 -18.29 14.17
N THR A 71 -8.60 -17.28 14.00
CA THR A 71 -10.06 -17.46 14.05
C THR A 71 -10.59 -18.33 12.91
N LEU A 72 -10.06 -18.16 11.69
CA LEU A 72 -10.57 -18.86 10.50
C LEU A 72 -10.00 -20.27 10.32
N THR A 73 -8.78 -20.53 10.80
CA THR A 73 -8.07 -21.80 10.51
C THR A 73 -7.65 -22.56 11.76
N HIS A 74 -7.94 -22.04 12.96
CA HIS A 74 -7.40 -22.53 14.24
C HIS A 74 -5.88 -22.68 14.20
N ALA A 75 -5.22 -21.71 13.56
CA ALA A 75 -3.79 -21.72 13.31
C ALA A 75 -2.97 -21.75 14.61
N SER A 76 -1.96 -22.63 14.64
CA SER A 76 -0.89 -22.56 15.65
C SER A 76 0.01 -21.34 15.42
N SER A 77 0.72 -20.89 16.45
CA SER A 77 1.65 -19.76 16.35
C SER A 77 2.72 -19.98 15.26
N LEU A 78 3.23 -21.21 15.13
CA LEU A 78 4.21 -21.54 14.08
C LEU A 78 3.62 -21.36 12.67
N PHE A 79 2.36 -21.76 12.47
CA PHE A 79 1.69 -21.59 11.19
C PHE A 79 1.49 -20.11 10.86
N ILE A 80 1.09 -19.29 11.83
CA ILE A 80 0.97 -17.83 11.66
C ILE A 80 2.31 -17.22 11.26
N THR A 81 3.39 -17.57 11.96
CA THR A 81 4.75 -17.10 11.62
C THR A 81 5.14 -17.50 10.19
N ALA A 82 4.87 -18.75 9.79
CA ALA A 82 5.11 -19.20 8.42
C ALA A 82 4.29 -18.39 7.39
N MET A 83 3.03 -18.06 7.69
CA MET A 83 2.21 -17.21 6.82
C MET A 83 2.77 -15.79 6.71
N LEU A 84 3.28 -15.21 7.79
CA LEU A 84 3.93 -13.89 7.75
C LEU A 84 5.17 -13.89 6.85
N VAL A 85 5.96 -14.98 6.86
CA VAL A 85 7.08 -15.15 5.93
C VAL A 85 6.59 -15.23 4.49
N LEU A 86 5.54 -16.00 4.22
CA LEU A 86 4.94 -16.11 2.88
C LEU A 86 4.35 -14.78 2.39
N ILE A 87 3.73 -13.99 3.28
CA ILE A 87 3.30 -12.63 2.98
C ILE A 87 4.50 -11.77 2.57
N GLY A 88 5.63 -11.88 3.28
CA GLY A 88 6.87 -11.18 2.92
C GLY A 88 7.41 -11.56 1.54
N VAL A 89 7.36 -12.85 1.17
CA VAL A 89 7.68 -13.30 -0.20
C VAL A 89 6.70 -12.69 -1.21
N GLY A 90 5.41 -12.66 -0.86
CA GLY A 90 4.38 -11.96 -1.61
C GLY A 90 4.73 -10.48 -1.82
N PHE A 91 5.15 -9.76 -0.77
CA PHE A 91 5.53 -8.36 -0.87
C PHE A 91 6.65 -8.12 -1.89
N SER A 92 7.69 -8.95 -1.85
CA SER A 92 8.80 -8.86 -2.81
C SER A 92 8.35 -9.09 -4.25
N LEU A 93 7.54 -10.13 -4.49
CA LEU A 93 6.97 -10.43 -5.81
C LEU A 93 6.06 -9.30 -6.29
N GLY A 94 5.19 -8.82 -5.40
CA GLY A 94 4.25 -7.74 -5.65
C GLY A 94 4.97 -6.46 -6.06
N ASN A 95 5.97 -6.04 -5.29
CA ASN A 95 6.72 -4.82 -5.58
C ASN A 95 7.38 -4.87 -6.97
N TYR A 96 7.99 -6.00 -7.32
CA TYR A 96 8.59 -6.20 -8.64
C TYR A 96 7.54 -6.16 -9.77
N LEU A 97 6.45 -6.93 -9.64
CA LEU A 97 5.39 -6.99 -10.64
C LEU A 97 4.65 -5.66 -10.79
N GLY A 98 4.38 -5.00 -9.67
CA GLY A 98 3.75 -3.69 -9.60
C GLY A 98 4.56 -2.63 -10.33
N GLY A 99 5.88 -2.59 -10.10
CA GLY A 99 6.79 -1.69 -10.84
C GLY A 99 6.79 -2.01 -12.34
N LYS A 100 7.05 -3.28 -12.69
CA LYS A 100 7.15 -3.74 -14.09
C LYS A 100 5.88 -3.48 -14.91
N PHE A 101 4.70 -3.68 -14.33
CA PHE A 101 3.44 -3.44 -15.04
C PHE A 101 3.07 -1.96 -15.07
N ALA A 102 3.42 -1.21 -14.03
CA ALA A 102 3.17 0.23 -13.98
C ALA A 102 4.00 1.02 -15.00
N ASP A 103 5.16 0.51 -15.39
CA ASP A 103 5.93 1.03 -16.53
C ASP A 103 5.14 0.99 -17.84
N ARG A 104 4.23 0.01 -18.00
CA ARG A 104 3.35 -0.07 -19.17
C ARG A 104 2.10 0.80 -19.04
N SER A 105 1.39 0.68 -17.91
CA SER A 105 0.26 1.55 -17.58
C SER A 105 0.03 1.56 -16.09
N VAL A 106 0.19 2.72 -15.47
CA VAL A 106 -0.10 2.96 -14.05
C VAL A 106 -1.57 2.67 -13.77
N SER A 107 -2.47 3.18 -14.61
CA SER A 107 -3.92 3.02 -14.43
C SER A 107 -4.35 1.56 -14.61
N GLY A 108 -3.84 0.87 -15.62
CA GLY A 108 -4.14 -0.55 -15.85
C GLY A 108 -3.64 -1.44 -14.71
N THR A 109 -2.43 -1.14 -14.21
CA THR A 109 -1.82 -1.88 -13.09
C THR A 109 -2.61 -1.70 -11.79
N LEU A 110 -3.00 -0.46 -11.47
CA LEU A 110 -3.86 -0.20 -10.29
C LEU A 110 -5.18 -0.94 -10.40
N LYS A 111 -5.86 -0.87 -11.55
CA LYS A 111 -7.14 -1.56 -11.74
C LYS A 111 -7.00 -3.07 -11.55
N GLY A 112 -5.98 -3.67 -12.16
CA GLY A 112 -5.72 -5.10 -12.08
C GLY A 112 -5.42 -5.57 -10.66
N PHE A 113 -4.50 -4.91 -9.96
CA PHE A 113 -4.12 -5.33 -8.61
C PHE A 113 -5.13 -4.96 -7.53
N LEU A 114 -5.86 -3.83 -7.66
CA LEU A 114 -6.96 -3.52 -6.75
C LEU A 114 -8.12 -4.50 -6.93
N LEU A 115 -8.41 -4.94 -8.16
CA LEU A 115 -9.39 -5.99 -8.41
C LEU A 115 -8.92 -7.33 -7.82
N LEU A 116 -7.65 -7.70 -8.02
CA LEU A 116 -7.08 -8.91 -7.42
C LEU A 116 -7.13 -8.86 -5.89
N LEU A 117 -6.79 -7.71 -5.30
CA LEU A 117 -6.83 -7.49 -3.86
C LEU A 117 -8.26 -7.62 -3.32
N MET A 118 -9.24 -7.00 -3.98
CA MET A 118 -10.65 -7.14 -3.63
C MET A 118 -11.10 -8.60 -3.72
N ALA A 119 -10.82 -9.28 -4.83
CA ALA A 119 -11.23 -10.66 -5.06
C ALA A 119 -10.62 -11.63 -4.05
N ILE A 120 -9.31 -11.53 -3.79
CA ILE A 120 -8.63 -12.43 -2.85
C ILE A 120 -9.11 -12.20 -1.42
N MET A 121 -9.37 -10.94 -1.02
CA MET A 121 -9.89 -10.63 0.32
C MET A 121 -11.30 -11.18 0.55
N LEU A 122 -12.16 -11.18 -0.47
CA LEU A 122 -13.47 -11.85 -0.40
C LEU A 122 -13.32 -13.38 -0.36
N ALA A 123 -12.34 -13.93 -1.07
CA ALA A 123 -12.09 -15.37 -1.15
C ALA A 123 -11.53 -15.98 0.16
N ILE A 124 -10.95 -15.17 1.06
CA ILE A 124 -10.38 -15.63 2.34
C ILE A 124 -11.40 -16.42 3.18
N ARG A 125 -12.69 -16.08 3.11
CA ARG A 125 -13.71 -16.81 3.87
C ARG A 125 -13.92 -18.25 3.40
N CYS A 126 -13.55 -18.56 2.15
CA CYS A 126 -13.71 -19.87 1.54
C CYS A 126 -12.59 -20.86 1.85
N TRP A 127 -11.66 -20.54 2.75
CA TRP A 127 -10.60 -21.46 3.15
C TRP A 127 -11.16 -22.75 3.76
N ARG A 128 -10.87 -23.87 3.10
CA ARG A 128 -11.19 -25.23 3.58
C ARG A 128 -9.96 -26.01 4.06
N ASN A 129 -8.75 -25.57 3.70
CA ASN A 129 -7.50 -26.26 4.04
C ASN A 129 -6.32 -25.29 4.23
N ARG A 130 -5.25 -25.77 4.89
CA ARG A 130 -4.03 -24.98 5.18
C ARG A 130 -3.27 -24.57 3.91
N ALA A 131 -3.29 -25.40 2.87
CA ALA A 131 -2.66 -25.11 1.59
C ALA A 131 -3.32 -23.91 0.88
N GLY A 132 -4.65 -23.85 0.88
CA GLY A 132 -5.40 -22.72 0.34
C GLY A 132 -5.11 -21.42 1.07
N ALA A 133 -4.98 -21.47 2.40
CA ALA A 133 -4.56 -20.32 3.19
C ALA A 133 -3.15 -19.85 2.81
N ALA A 134 -2.18 -20.75 2.72
CA ALA A 134 -0.81 -20.42 2.34
C ALA A 134 -0.70 -19.75 0.97
N ILE A 135 -1.35 -20.32 -0.05
CA ILE A 135 -1.38 -19.74 -1.41
C ILE A 135 -2.06 -18.37 -1.39
N SER A 136 -3.18 -18.25 -0.67
CA SER A 136 -3.91 -16.98 -0.56
C SER A 136 -3.06 -15.90 0.11
N MET A 137 -2.23 -16.24 1.10
CA MET A 137 -1.34 -15.28 1.77
C MET A 137 -0.23 -14.76 0.85
N ILE A 138 0.32 -15.61 -0.02
CA ILE A 138 1.28 -15.18 -1.04
C ILE A 138 0.59 -14.25 -2.04
N VAL A 139 -0.57 -14.66 -2.57
CA VAL A 139 -1.32 -13.88 -3.57
C VAL A 139 -1.79 -12.54 -2.99
N TRP A 140 -2.33 -12.55 -1.78
CA TRP A 140 -2.75 -11.35 -1.08
C TRP A 140 -1.57 -10.43 -0.80
N GLY A 141 -0.43 -10.96 -0.32
CA GLY A 141 0.80 -10.18 -0.13
C GLY A 141 1.28 -9.55 -1.43
N ALA A 142 1.29 -10.31 -2.53
CA ALA A 142 1.69 -9.81 -3.83
C ALA A 142 0.75 -8.71 -4.34
N ALA A 143 -0.57 -8.92 -4.29
CA ALA A 143 -1.55 -7.92 -4.71
C ALA A 143 -1.43 -6.62 -3.89
N THR A 144 -1.22 -6.78 -2.58
CA THR A 144 -1.09 -5.68 -1.62
C THR A 144 0.12 -4.80 -1.89
N PHE A 145 1.28 -5.38 -2.19
CA PHE A 145 2.49 -4.59 -2.43
C PHE A 145 2.64 -4.17 -3.91
N ALA A 146 1.96 -4.86 -4.83
CA ALA A 146 1.96 -4.48 -6.24
C ALA A 146 1.23 -3.17 -6.54
N VAL A 147 0.32 -2.73 -5.67
CA VAL A 147 -0.30 -1.40 -5.79
C VAL A 147 0.65 -0.27 -5.36
N VAL A 148 1.70 -0.54 -4.57
CA VAL A 148 2.56 0.50 -3.99
C VAL A 148 3.35 1.28 -5.07
N PRO A 149 4.10 0.63 -5.98
CA PRO A 149 4.81 1.35 -7.04
C PRO A 149 3.91 2.23 -7.93
N PRO A 150 2.78 1.74 -8.49
CA PRO A 150 1.94 2.59 -9.33
C PRO A 150 1.25 3.72 -8.54
N LEU A 151 0.90 3.54 -7.26
CA LEU A 151 0.37 4.63 -6.43
C LEU A 151 1.41 5.75 -6.29
N GLN A 152 2.67 5.39 -6.00
CA GLN A 152 3.76 6.33 -5.90
C GLN A 152 4.03 7.03 -7.24
N MET A 153 4.12 6.29 -8.35
CA MET A 153 4.29 6.87 -9.68
C MET A 153 3.14 7.80 -10.06
N ARG A 154 1.89 7.43 -9.75
CA ARG A 154 0.72 8.25 -10.09
C ARG A 154 0.82 9.63 -9.45
N VAL A 155 1.12 9.70 -8.16
CA VAL A 155 1.27 10.99 -7.45
C VAL A 155 2.47 11.77 -7.97
N MET A 156 3.61 11.12 -8.22
CA MET A 156 4.80 11.80 -8.76
C MET A 156 4.53 12.42 -10.14
N ARG A 157 3.78 11.72 -11.01
CA ARG A 157 3.43 12.22 -12.35
C ARG A 157 2.50 13.44 -12.30
N VAL A 158 1.44 13.40 -11.48
CA VAL A 158 0.46 14.49 -11.42
C VAL A 158 0.93 15.70 -10.60
N ALA A 159 1.94 15.55 -9.75
CA ALA A 159 2.51 16.60 -8.92
C ALA A 159 3.99 16.88 -9.25
N HIS A 160 4.40 16.71 -10.51
CA HIS A 160 5.77 16.94 -10.98
C HIS A 160 6.25 18.39 -10.77
N GLU A 161 5.34 19.36 -10.68
CA GLU A 161 5.63 20.76 -10.36
C GLU A 161 5.96 21.00 -8.87
N ALA A 162 5.84 19.99 -8.01
CA ALA A 162 6.09 20.05 -6.57
C ALA A 162 6.82 18.78 -6.06
N PRO A 163 8.02 18.47 -6.58
CA PRO A 163 8.67 17.17 -6.36
C PRO A 163 9.05 16.91 -4.90
N GLY A 164 9.44 17.96 -4.17
CA GLY A 164 9.82 17.87 -2.76
C GLY A 164 8.63 17.47 -1.88
N LEU A 165 7.56 18.27 -1.90
CA LEU A 165 6.36 17.99 -1.10
C LEU A 165 5.58 16.77 -1.60
N SER A 166 5.56 16.49 -2.91
CA SER A 166 4.82 15.37 -3.47
C SER A 166 5.24 14.04 -2.87
N SER A 167 6.54 13.78 -2.77
CA SER A 167 7.07 12.52 -2.22
C SER A 167 6.69 12.36 -0.75
N SER A 168 6.96 13.39 0.06
CA SER A 168 6.66 13.38 1.50
C SER A 168 5.16 13.25 1.79
N VAL A 169 4.31 13.99 1.06
CA VAL A 169 2.86 13.95 1.24
C VAL A 169 2.27 12.63 0.78
N ASN A 170 2.81 11.99 -0.26
CA ASN A 170 2.37 10.66 -0.66
C ASN A 170 2.70 9.61 0.41
N ILE A 171 3.89 9.67 1.03
CA ILE A 171 4.21 8.81 2.19
C ILE A 171 3.29 9.11 3.38
N GLY A 172 2.94 10.39 3.60
CA GLY A 172 1.91 10.78 4.55
C GLY A 172 0.55 10.15 4.26
N ALA A 173 0.14 10.14 2.99
CA ALA A 173 -1.10 9.51 2.53
C ALA A 173 -1.10 7.99 2.74
N PHE A 174 0.02 7.31 2.50
CA PHE A 174 0.17 5.89 2.87
C PHE A 174 -0.05 5.69 4.37
N ASN A 175 0.61 6.46 5.23
CA ASN A 175 0.47 6.32 6.68
C ASN A 175 -0.94 6.65 7.17
N LEU A 176 -1.60 7.67 6.59
CA LEU A 176 -3.00 7.96 6.86
C LEU A 176 -3.89 6.79 6.47
N GLY A 177 -3.67 6.20 5.30
CA GLY A 177 -4.34 4.97 4.87
C GLY A 177 -4.11 3.82 5.84
N ASN A 178 -2.88 3.61 6.31
CA ASN A 178 -2.57 2.56 7.29
C ASN A 178 -3.38 2.73 8.58
N ALA A 179 -3.45 3.96 9.09
CA ALA A 179 -4.21 4.29 10.29
C ALA A 179 -5.73 4.10 10.08
N LEU A 180 -6.27 4.60 8.97
CA LEU A 180 -7.69 4.47 8.65
C LEU A 180 -8.09 3.02 8.37
N GLY A 181 -7.24 2.23 7.71
CA GLY A 181 -7.45 0.81 7.47
C GLY A 181 -7.49 0.02 8.78
N ALA A 182 -6.50 0.22 9.65
CA ALA A 182 -6.51 -0.37 10.98
C ALA A 182 -7.77 0.03 11.77
N ALA A 183 -8.15 1.31 11.74
CA ALA A 183 -9.36 1.79 12.40
C ALA A 183 -10.64 1.15 11.81
N ALA A 184 -10.73 0.98 10.49
CA ALA A 184 -11.87 0.32 9.85
C ALA A 184 -11.98 -1.17 10.24
N GLY A 185 -10.85 -1.88 10.29
CA GLY A 185 -10.82 -3.25 10.81
C GLY A 185 -11.23 -3.32 12.29
N GLY A 186 -10.77 -2.37 13.10
CA GLY A 186 -11.19 -2.22 14.50
C GLY A 186 -12.69 -1.97 14.64
N ALA A 187 -13.26 -1.08 13.82
CA ALA A 187 -14.69 -0.77 13.83
C ALA A 187 -15.56 -2.00 13.48
N VAL A 188 -15.12 -2.82 12.52
CA VAL A 188 -15.77 -4.11 12.20
C VAL A 188 -15.82 -5.04 13.41
N ILE A 189 -14.70 -5.15 14.13
CA ILE A 189 -14.58 -6.01 15.30
C ILE A 189 -15.44 -5.46 16.45
N SER A 190 -15.36 -4.17 16.74
CA SER A 190 -16.15 -3.51 17.79
C SER A 190 -17.65 -3.54 17.50
N GLY A 191 -18.06 -3.55 16.23
CA GLY A 191 -19.45 -3.71 15.81
C GLY A 191 -20.01 -5.13 15.94
N GLY A 192 -19.22 -6.10 16.41
CA GLY A 192 -19.66 -7.48 16.64
C GLY A 192 -19.67 -8.37 15.39
N LEU A 193 -19.21 -7.88 14.24
CA LEU A 193 -19.13 -8.66 12.98
C LEU A 193 -18.00 -9.70 13.01
N GLY A 194 -17.03 -9.52 13.91
CA GLY A 194 -15.93 -10.46 14.16
C GLY A 194 -14.81 -10.42 13.12
N TYR A 195 -13.73 -11.17 13.39
CA TYR A 195 -12.52 -11.19 12.55
C TYR A 195 -12.78 -11.69 11.12
N ALA A 196 -13.78 -12.54 10.92
CA ALA A 196 -14.13 -13.07 9.61
C ALA A 196 -14.59 -11.97 8.61
N PHE A 197 -15.09 -10.84 9.11
CA PHE A 197 -15.56 -9.73 8.28
C PHE A 197 -14.47 -8.68 8.00
N VAL A 198 -13.32 -8.73 8.69
CA VAL A 198 -12.20 -7.81 8.46
C VAL A 198 -11.69 -7.85 7.00
N PRO A 199 -11.47 -9.04 6.38
CA PRO A 199 -11.16 -9.11 4.96
C PRO A 199 -12.24 -8.50 4.06
N VAL A 200 -13.52 -8.63 4.42
CA VAL A 200 -14.63 -8.06 3.64
C VAL A 200 -14.58 -6.54 3.66
N MET A 201 -14.31 -5.93 4.82
CA MET A 201 -14.13 -4.47 4.91
C MET A 201 -12.95 -3.98 4.06
N GLY A 202 -11.81 -4.66 4.11
CA GLY A 202 -10.69 -4.28 3.25
C GLY A 202 -10.99 -4.48 1.76
N ALA A 203 -11.80 -5.48 1.39
CA ALA A 203 -12.30 -5.64 0.02
C ALA A 203 -13.23 -4.50 -0.41
N ILE A 204 -14.10 -4.01 0.49
CA ILE A 204 -14.94 -2.82 0.25
C ILE A 204 -14.04 -1.61 -0.02
N ILE A 205 -13.03 -1.37 0.82
CA ILE A 205 -12.09 -0.25 0.65
C ILE A 205 -11.31 -0.39 -0.67
N ALA A 206 -10.86 -1.60 -1.02
CA ALA A 206 -10.21 -1.88 -2.31
C ALA A 206 -11.17 -1.61 -3.49
N GLY A 207 -12.44 -1.97 -3.36
CA GLY A 207 -13.49 -1.66 -4.33
C GLY A 207 -13.71 -0.15 -4.50
N LEU A 208 -13.72 0.61 -3.41
CA LEU A 208 -13.80 2.07 -3.46
C LEU A 208 -12.57 2.69 -4.16
N ALA A 209 -11.37 2.19 -3.86
CA ALA A 209 -10.14 2.60 -4.55
C ALA A 209 -10.24 2.28 -6.06
N LEU A 210 -10.71 1.09 -6.41
CA LEU A 210 -10.89 0.65 -7.78
C LEU A 210 -11.87 1.57 -8.53
N LEU A 211 -13.04 1.82 -7.95
CA LEU A 211 -14.04 2.75 -8.51
C LEU A 211 -13.44 4.14 -8.75
N LEU A 212 -12.68 4.66 -7.77
CA LEU A 212 -12.03 5.96 -7.90
C LEU A 212 -11.05 5.98 -9.08
N VAL A 213 -10.24 4.93 -9.28
CA VAL A 213 -9.32 4.82 -10.43
C VAL A 213 -10.08 4.76 -11.75
N TRP A 214 -11.22 4.07 -11.79
CA TRP A 214 -12.08 3.99 -12.98
C TRP A 214 -12.66 5.34 -13.39
N PHE A 215 -13.19 6.10 -12.44
CA PHE A 215 -13.75 7.43 -12.73
C PHE A 215 -12.67 8.47 -13.02
N SER A 216 -11.52 8.39 -12.34
CA SER A 216 -10.41 9.32 -12.58
C SER A 216 -9.75 9.12 -13.95
N GLY A 217 -9.73 7.88 -14.47
CA GLY A 217 -9.12 7.57 -15.77
C GLY A 217 -9.89 8.11 -16.98
N ARG A 218 -11.20 8.38 -16.85
CA ARG A 218 -11.99 9.01 -17.93
C ARG A 218 -11.66 10.49 -18.14
N ALA A 219 -11.00 11.13 -17.17
CA ALA A 219 -10.63 12.53 -17.22
C ALA A 219 -9.18 12.76 -17.69
N GLN A 220 -8.42 11.71 -18.01
CA GLN A 220 -6.97 11.80 -18.24
C GLN A 220 -6.56 10.89 -19.42
N PRO A 221 -6.42 11.44 -20.64
CA PRO A 221 -5.80 10.70 -21.74
C PRO A 221 -4.34 10.38 -21.38
N GLU A 222 -3.98 9.09 -21.32
CA GLU A 222 -2.58 8.62 -21.13
C GLU A 222 -1.65 9.11 -22.26
N GLU A 223 -2.20 9.60 -23.38
CA GLU A 223 -1.47 10.04 -24.58
C GLU A 223 -0.67 11.34 -24.40
N ALA A 224 -0.96 12.17 -23.40
CA ALA A 224 -0.26 13.45 -23.23
C ALA A 224 1.17 13.32 -22.65
N PHE A 225 1.59 12.14 -22.20
CA PHE A 225 2.83 11.95 -21.44
C PHE A 225 3.82 10.95 -22.04
N ALA A 226 3.53 10.36 -23.20
CA ALA A 226 4.46 9.50 -23.93
C ALA A 226 5.42 10.28 -24.85
N SER A 227 5.28 11.61 -24.92
CA SER A 227 6.05 12.48 -25.83
C SER A 227 6.79 13.60 -25.09
N GLN A 228 7.48 13.29 -23.99
CA GLN A 228 8.53 14.14 -23.42
C GLN A 228 9.74 13.31 -23.02
#